data_AF-A0A6N2NK54-F1
#
_entry.id   AF-A0A6N2NK54-F1
#
_cell.length_a   1.000
_cell.length_b   1.000
_cell.length_c   1.000
_cell.angle_alpha   90.00
_cell.angle_beta   90.00
_cell.angle_gamma   90.00
#
_symmetry.space_group_name_H-M   'P 1'
#
loop_
_entity.id
_entity.type
_entity.pdbx_description
1 polymer ?
#
loop_
_entity_poly.entity_id
_entity_poly.type
_entity_poly.pdbx_seq_one_letter_code
_entity_poly.pdbx_strand_id
1 'polypeptide(L)'
;MGASLLPSPPFLAVFLFTLVTFSVNPEPALAITRHYKFDVMLQNVTRLCHTKSIVTVNGKFPGPRIVAREGDRLVIKVVNHVQNNISIHW
;
A
#
# COMPACT_ATOMS: atom_id res chain seq x y z
N MET A 1 15.46 28.39 -53.45
CA MET A 1 14.77 28.83 -52.22
C MET A 1 14.61 27.60 -51.35
N GLY A 2 15.34 27.53 -50.24
CA GLY A 2 15.34 26.34 -49.38
C GLY A 2 16.43 26.48 -48.33
N ALA A 3 16.23 27.41 -47.39
CA ALA A 3 17.11 27.48 -46.23
C ALA A 3 16.87 26.21 -45.40
N SER A 4 17.89 25.38 -45.27
CA SER A 4 17.86 24.23 -44.37
C SER A 4 17.79 24.75 -42.93
N LEU A 5 16.61 24.61 -42.32
CA LEU A 5 16.34 24.92 -40.91
C LEU A 5 16.96 23.87 -39.99
N LEU A 6 18.21 23.48 -40.23
CA LEU A 6 18.90 22.56 -39.34
C LEU A 6 19.23 23.31 -38.03
N PRO A 7 18.70 22.85 -36.89
CA PRO A 7 18.96 23.50 -35.61
C PRO A 7 20.46 23.47 -35.34
N SER A 8 20.99 24.57 -34.79
CA SER A 8 22.42 24.64 -34.47
C SER A 8 22.77 23.59 -33.40
N PRO A 9 24.02 23.09 -33.37
CA PRO A 9 24.46 22.11 -32.39
C PRO A 9 24.08 22.41 -30.93
N PRO A 10 24.17 23.66 -30.42
CA PRO A 10 23.74 23.97 -29.05
C PRO A 10 22.21 23.87 -28.87
N PHE A 11 21.40 24.22 -29.87
CA PHE A 11 19.94 24.03 -29.78
C PHE A 11 19.57 22.55 -29.72
N LEU A 12 20.24 21.70 -30.49
CA LEU A 12 20.01 20.25 -30.46
C LEU A 12 20.43 19.66 -29.11
N ALA A 13 21.57 20.10 -28.55
CA ALA A 13 22.05 19.65 -27.25
C ALA A 13 21.10 20.04 -26.10
N VAL A 14 20.61 21.29 -26.09
CA VAL A 14 19.63 21.75 -25.09
C VAL A 14 18.33 20.97 -25.23
N PHE A 15 17.83 20.78 -26.45
CA PHE A 15 16.62 20.02 -26.71
C PHE A 15 16.74 18.57 -26.20
N LEU A 16 17.83 17.88 -26.54
CA LEU A 16 18.10 16.52 -26.05
C LEU A 16 18.22 16.47 -24.53
N PHE A 17 18.89 17.43 -23.91
CA PHE A 17 19.01 17.51 -22.45
C PHE A 17 17.62 17.68 -21.80
N THR A 18 16.77 18.57 -22.32
CA THR A 18 15.41 18.73 -21.82
C THR A 18 14.56 17.47 -21.98
N LEU A 19 14.68 16.78 -23.12
CA LEU A 19 13.96 15.53 -23.41
C LEU A 19 14.38 14.40 -22.44
N VAL A 20 15.68 14.30 -22.17
CA VAL A 20 16.22 13.36 -21.18
C VAL A 20 15.69 13.71 -19.80
N THR A 21 15.82 14.95 -19.33
CA THR A 21 15.32 15.34 -17.99
C THR A 21 13.82 15.11 -17.81
N PHE A 22 13.01 15.30 -18.86
CA PHE A 22 11.57 15.05 -18.81
C PHE A 22 11.23 13.55 -18.70
N SER A 23 12.04 12.68 -19.30
CA SER A 23 11.84 11.23 -19.32
C SER A 23 12.38 10.50 -18.09
N VAL A 24 13.24 11.12 -17.27
CA VAL A 24 13.75 10.54 -16.01
C VAL A 24 12.93 10.93 -14.77
N ASN A 25 11.77 11.57 -14.93
CA ASN A 25 10.93 11.89 -13.77
C ASN A 25 10.39 10.58 -13.16
N PRO A 26 10.66 10.28 -11.87
CA PRO A 26 10.02 9.16 -11.21
C PRO A 26 8.51 9.40 -11.20
N GLU A 27 7.75 8.45 -11.75
CA GLU A 27 6.29 8.43 -11.65
C GLU A 27 5.91 8.52 -10.17
N PRO A 28 5.03 9.45 -9.76
CA PRO A 28 4.62 9.55 -8.37
C PRO A 28 4.00 8.21 -7.98
N ALA A 29 4.58 7.53 -6.98
CA ALA A 29 3.99 6.31 -6.44
C ALA A 29 2.56 6.64 -6.01
N LEU A 30 1.57 6.13 -6.76
CA LEU A 30 0.17 6.47 -6.53
C LEU A 30 -0.28 5.79 -5.23
N ALA A 31 -0.11 6.54 -4.13
CA ALA A 31 -0.56 6.18 -2.80
C ALA A 31 -2.09 6.10 -2.79
N ILE A 32 -2.63 4.99 -2.31
CA ILE A 32 -4.07 4.83 -2.12
C ILE A 32 -4.42 4.72 -0.65
N THR A 33 -5.65 5.11 -0.30
CA THR A 33 -6.20 4.81 1.03
C THR A 33 -6.89 3.45 0.99
N ARG A 34 -6.41 2.51 1.81
CA ARG A 34 -7.02 1.18 1.97
C ARG A 34 -7.81 1.13 3.26
N HIS A 35 -9.06 0.68 3.16
CA HIS A 35 -9.96 0.55 4.29
C HIS A 35 -10.07 -0.91 4.72
N TYR A 36 -9.87 -1.17 6.00
CA TYR A 36 -10.10 -2.48 6.60
C TYR A 36 -11.07 -2.38 7.78
N LYS A 37 -11.83 -3.44 8.01
CA LYS A 37 -12.66 -3.60 9.20
C LYS A 37 -12.25 -4.86 9.94
N PHE A 38 -11.89 -4.69 11.20
CA PHE A 38 -11.46 -5.74 12.10
C PHE A 38 -12.51 -5.91 13.20
N ASP A 39 -13.28 -6.99 13.13
CA ASP A 39 -14.17 -7.45 14.18
C ASP A 39 -13.37 -8.41 15.07
N VAL A 40 -12.97 -7.94 16.26
CA VAL A 40 -12.21 -8.72 17.24
C VAL A 40 -13.18 -9.58 18.03
N MET A 41 -13.01 -10.89 17.98
CA MET A 41 -13.95 -11.86 18.56
C MET A 41 -13.24 -13.10 19.08
N LEU A 42 -13.88 -13.80 20.02
CA LEU A 42 -13.45 -15.14 20.43
C LEU A 42 -13.85 -16.17 19.38
N GLN A 43 -12.93 -17.06 19.04
CA GLN A 43 -13.19 -18.18 18.13
C GLN A 43 -12.53 -19.45 18.64
N ASN A 44 -13.24 -20.57 18.57
CA ASN A 44 -12.69 -21.87 18.89
C ASN A 44 -11.81 -22.35 17.73
N VAL A 45 -10.54 -22.62 18.02
CA VAL A 45 -9.55 -23.07 17.04
C VAL A 45 -8.94 -24.38 17.51
N THR A 46 -8.92 -25.37 16.63
CA THR A 46 -8.30 -26.69 16.89
C THR A 46 -6.93 -26.74 16.23
N ARG A 47 -5.88 -27.01 17.02
CA ARG A 47 -4.52 -27.30 16.52
C ARG A 47 -3.89 -28.40 17.34
N LEU A 48 -3.16 -29.29 16.67
CA LEU A 48 -2.44 -30.39 17.33
C LEU A 48 -3.35 -31.19 18.28
N CYS A 49 -4.57 -31.49 17.83
CA CYS A 49 -5.61 -32.20 18.60
C CYS A 49 -6.15 -31.47 19.86
N HIS A 50 -5.83 -30.19 20.05
CA HIS A 50 -6.37 -29.37 21.14
C HIS A 50 -7.23 -28.22 20.60
N THR A 51 -8.43 -28.08 21.16
CA THR A 51 -9.33 -26.96 20.87
C THR A 51 -9.21 -25.91 21.97
N LYS A 52 -8.97 -24.65 21.59
CA LYS A 52 -8.94 -23.52 22.51
C LYS A 52 -9.77 -22.37 21.95
N SER A 53 -10.45 -21.65 22.83
CA SER A 53 -11.07 -20.37 22.47
C SER A 53 -9.99 -19.29 22.52
N ILE A 54 -9.76 -18.62 21.40
CA ILE A 54 -8.72 -17.59 21.26
C ILE A 54 -9.31 -16.32 20.65
N VAL A 55 -8.68 -15.18 20.94
CA VAL A 55 -9.04 -13.91 20.30
C VAL A 55 -8.56 -13.92 18.85
N THR A 56 -9.44 -13.57 17.92
CA THR A 56 -9.19 -13.54 16.49
C THR A 56 -9.71 -12.26 15.85
N VAL A 57 -9.21 -11.94 14.66
CA VAL A 57 -9.76 -10.86 13.82
C VAL A 57 -10.62 -11.49 12.73
N ASN A 58 -11.88 -11.06 12.62
CA ASN A 58 -12.86 -11.55 11.66
C ASN A 58 -13.05 -13.08 11.71
N GLY A 59 -12.92 -13.68 12.90
CA GLY A 59 -13.06 -15.13 13.10
C GLY A 59 -11.95 -15.98 12.48
N LYS A 60 -10.83 -15.37 12.05
CA LYS A 60 -9.74 -16.05 11.35
C LYS A 60 -8.49 -16.18 12.21
N PHE A 61 -7.84 -17.33 12.11
CA PHE A 61 -6.55 -17.60 12.73
C PHE A 61 -5.61 -18.32 11.74
N PRO A 62 -4.48 -17.72 11.31
CA PRO A 62 -4.08 -16.32 11.56
C PRO A 62 -5.12 -15.30 11.08
N GLY A 63 -5.07 -14.09 11.63
CA GLY A 63 -5.96 -13.00 11.21
C GLY A 63 -5.79 -12.61 9.74
N PRO A 64 -6.69 -11.77 9.18
CA PRO A 64 -6.62 -11.33 7.80
C PRO A 64 -5.31 -10.60 7.52
N ARG A 65 -4.67 -10.94 6.40
CA ARG A 65 -3.46 -10.24 5.95
C ARG A 65 -3.80 -8.82 5.50
N ILE A 66 -3.03 -7.85 5.97
CA ILE A 66 -2.99 -6.49 5.38
C ILE A 66 -1.96 -6.49 4.25
N VAL A 67 -2.34 -5.91 3.12
CA VAL A 67 -1.44 -5.74 1.97
C VAL A 67 -1.48 -4.27 1.56
N ALA A 68 -0.32 -3.63 1.63
CA ALA A 68 -0.13 -2.22 1.34
C ALA A 68 1.15 -2.03 0.51
N ARG A 69 1.21 -0.95 -0.28
CA ARG A 69 2.45 -0.47 -0.90
C ARG A 69 3.04 0.66 -0.06
N GLU A 70 4.32 0.92 -0.24
CA GLU A 70 4.93 2.13 0.33
C GLU A 70 4.16 3.38 -0.12
N GLY A 71 3.89 4.29 0.82
CA GLY A 71 3.05 5.46 0.61
C GLY A 71 1.55 5.25 0.80
N ASP A 72 1.02 4.02 0.79
CA ASP A 72 -0.42 3.78 1.02
C ASP A 72 -0.83 4.21 2.44
N ARG A 73 -2.04 4.77 2.57
CA ARG A 73 -2.66 5.09 3.86
C ARG A 73 -3.60 3.97 4.28
N LEU A 74 -3.42 3.43 5.49
CA LEU A 74 -4.31 2.42 6.05
C LEU A 74 -5.32 3.06 7.01
N VAL A 75 -6.61 2.83 6.78
CA VAL A 75 -7.70 3.22 7.68
C VAL A 75 -8.39 1.95 8.17
N ILE A 76 -8.15 1.61 9.43
CA ILE A 76 -8.58 0.33 10.01
C ILE A 76 -9.59 0.60 11.11
N LYS A 77 -10.85 0.24 10.85
CA LYS A 77 -11.91 0.29 11.86
C LYS A 77 -11.86 -0.99 12.68
N VAL A 78 -11.51 -0.85 13.96
CA VAL A 78 -11.50 -1.97 14.91
C VAL A 78 -12.79 -1.93 15.73
N VAL A 79 -13.49 -3.05 15.80
CA VAL A 79 -14.68 -3.25 16.63
C VAL A 79 -14.38 -4.38 17.61
N ASN A 80 -14.38 -4.07 18.89
CA ASN A 80 -14.13 -5.04 19.94
C ASN A 80 -15.45 -5.72 20.35
N HIS A 81 -15.58 -7.02 20.06
CA HIS A 81 -16.70 -7.85 20.53
C HIS A 81 -16.33 -8.75 21.70
N VAL A 82 -15.09 -8.66 22.20
CA VAL A 82 -14.66 -9.38 23.41
C VAL A 82 -14.78 -8.49 24.65
N GLN A 83 -14.91 -9.11 25.81
CA GLN A 83 -15.11 -8.38 27.08
C GLN A 83 -13.85 -7.64 27.55
N ASN A 84 -12.66 -8.14 27.19
CA ASN A 84 -11.39 -7.56 27.59
C ASN A 84 -11.07 -6.31 26.75
N ASN A 85 -10.31 -5.38 27.34
CA ASN A 85 -9.74 -4.25 26.62
C ASN A 85 -8.71 -4.73 25.60
N ILE A 86 -8.75 -4.17 24.38
CA ILE A 86 -7.90 -4.56 23.26
C ILE A 86 -7.19 -3.33 22.68
N SER A 87 -5.91 -3.49 22.38
CA SER A 87 -5.10 -2.58 21.56
C SER A 87 -4.48 -3.35 20.39
N ILE A 88 -4.31 -2.70 19.24
CA ILE A 88 -3.64 -3.27 18.06
C ILE A 88 -2.30 -2.55 17.86
N HIS A 89 -1.24 -3.32 17.63
CA HIS A 89 0.10 -2.81 17.31
C HIS A 89 0.43 -3.14 15.86
N TRP A 90 1.19 -2.23 15.23
CA TRP A 90 1.70 -2.34 13.87
C TRP A 90 3.22 -2.27 13.92
#